data_AF-A0A0E3PDV6-F1
#
_entry.id   AF-A0A0E3PDV6-F1
#
_cell.length_a   1.000
_cell.length_b   1.000
_cell.length_c   1.000
_cell.angle_alpha   90.00
_cell.angle_beta   90.00
_cell.angle_gamma   90.00
#
_symmetry.space_group_name_H-M   'P 1'
#
loop_
_entity.id
_entity.type
_entity.pdbx_description
1 polymer ?
#
loop_
_entity_poly.entity_id
_entity_poly.type
_entity_poly.pdbx_seq_one_letter_code
_entity_poly.pdbx_strand_id
1 'polypeptide(L)'
;MITLNEAEAVDIGLSSVEEKNEDRVFQALDSLTGIAEDFLSENEEADADRVILSISNIAQAAVKEGMELVTINSVLAIGKLAKIAAKKGYGAVLKRTITETGKLGRTAAEGSFETGSKVTATTMMEIWNLSPPDKKDQEEMVAFSLFLRDIGATAAVQGMEEALLNAINCLGELGKKLASDSLETETISTLLLLEEIGTLAAEKYYDEALSSVALSIEDTGKISLKKKLLEAALQSQWALETLKVQAEEKALTNAPIVTEIALESFKFPELTETTEKTEKLQEIKELQEKVYSNL
;
A
#
# COMPACT_ATOMS: atom_id res chain seq x y z
N MET A 1 0.40 31.37 -18.31
CA MET A 1 1.07 30.13 -17.88
C MET A 1 1.74 29.58 -19.14
N ILE A 2 3.06 29.39 -19.12
CA ILE A 2 3.79 28.82 -20.26
C ILE A 2 3.66 27.31 -20.14
N THR A 3 3.01 26.68 -21.12
CA THR A 3 2.92 25.23 -21.23
C THR A 3 4.23 24.71 -21.81
N LEU A 4 4.97 23.93 -21.02
CA LEU A 4 6.20 23.27 -21.46
C LEU A 4 5.83 22.05 -22.32
N ASN A 5 6.67 21.71 -23.30
CA ASN A 5 6.55 20.38 -23.92
C ASN A 5 7.12 19.31 -22.97
N GLU A 6 6.88 18.03 -23.27
CA GLU A 6 7.26 16.93 -22.37
C GLU A 6 8.76 16.94 -22.02
N ALA A 7 9.63 17.00 -23.02
CA ALA A 7 11.08 16.97 -22.80
C ALA A 7 11.57 18.16 -21.97
N GLU A 8 11.05 19.36 -22.25
CA GLU A 8 11.34 20.56 -21.46
C GLU A 8 10.83 20.44 -20.03
N ALA A 9 9.63 19.89 -19.82
CA ALA A 9 9.05 19.73 -18.50
C ALA A 9 9.84 18.72 -17.65
N VAL A 10 10.31 17.62 -18.24
CA VAL A 10 11.16 16.66 -17.54
C VAL A 10 12.50 17.28 -17.15
N ASP A 11 13.18 17.95 -18.09
CA ASP A 11 14.49 18.57 -17.84
C ASP A 11 14.40 19.68 -16.79
N ILE A 12 13.40 20.57 -16.90
CA ILE A 12 13.14 21.62 -15.90
C ILE A 12 12.78 21.01 -14.55
N GLY A 13 11.95 19.97 -14.52
CA GLY A 13 11.55 19.30 -13.29
C GLY A 13 12.75 18.76 -12.52
N LEU A 14 13.63 18.01 -13.18
CA LEU A 14 14.82 17.40 -12.55
C LEU A 14 15.87 18.45 -12.15
N SER A 15 16.22 19.37 -13.05
CA SER A 15 17.19 20.44 -12.74
C SER A 15 16.69 21.36 -11.62
N SER A 16 15.39 21.67 -11.57
CA SER A 16 14.81 22.50 -10.51
C SER A 16 14.80 21.81 -9.15
N VAL A 17 14.73 20.47 -9.11
CA VAL A 17 14.92 19.71 -7.88
C VAL A 17 16.35 19.89 -7.36
N GLU A 18 17.36 19.75 -8.23
CA GLU A 18 18.76 19.97 -7.86
C GLU A 18 19.02 21.41 -7.36
N GLU A 19 18.35 22.39 -7.97
CA GLU A 19 18.41 23.81 -7.59
C GLU A 19 17.58 24.18 -6.35
N LYS A 20 16.79 23.24 -5.81
CA LYS A 20 15.84 23.48 -4.71
C LYS A 20 14.77 24.52 -4.99
N ASN A 21 14.31 24.56 -6.24
CA ASN A 21 13.32 25.51 -6.71
C ASN A 21 11.93 24.86 -6.86
N GLU A 22 11.21 24.74 -5.75
CA GLU A 22 9.90 24.07 -5.71
C GLU A 22 8.88 24.67 -6.69
N ASP A 23 8.83 26.00 -6.85
CA ASP A 23 7.91 26.68 -7.76
C ASP A 23 8.06 26.19 -9.21
N ARG A 24 9.31 26.00 -9.65
CA ARG A 24 9.59 25.50 -11.01
C ARG A 24 9.33 24.01 -11.13
N VAL A 25 9.54 23.24 -10.07
CA VAL A 25 9.16 21.82 -10.04
C VAL A 25 7.64 21.68 -10.15
N PHE A 26 6.85 22.47 -9.42
CA PHE A 26 5.39 22.47 -9.54
C PHE A 26 4.93 22.85 -10.94
N GLN A 27 5.54 23.86 -11.58
CA GLN A 27 5.23 24.20 -12.96
C GLN A 27 5.50 23.04 -13.94
N ALA A 28 6.61 22.33 -13.74
CA ALA A 28 6.94 21.15 -14.54
C ALA A 28 5.93 20.01 -14.32
N LEU A 29 5.58 19.72 -13.07
CA LEU A 29 4.59 18.70 -12.71
C LEU A 29 3.20 19.01 -13.26
N ASP A 30 2.74 20.26 -13.18
CA ASP A 30 1.48 20.70 -13.78
C ASP A 30 1.48 20.49 -15.30
N SER A 31 2.60 20.80 -15.97
CA SER A 31 2.75 20.61 -17.41
C SER A 31 2.71 19.11 -17.78
N LEU A 32 3.49 18.28 -17.09
CA LEU A 32 3.50 16.83 -17.31
C LEU A 32 2.14 16.19 -17.04
N THR A 33 1.45 16.63 -15.98
CA THR A 33 0.10 16.15 -15.68
C THR A 33 -0.85 16.47 -16.81
N GLY A 34 -0.85 17.71 -17.31
CA GLY A 34 -1.66 18.11 -18.47
C GLY A 34 -1.36 17.28 -19.73
N ILE A 35 -0.07 17.07 -20.03
CA ILE A 35 0.36 16.27 -21.18
C ILE A 35 -0.14 14.82 -21.07
N ALA A 36 0.00 14.18 -19.91
CA ALA A 36 -0.52 12.83 -19.70
C ALA A 36 -2.05 12.77 -19.83
N GLU A 37 -2.77 13.81 -19.39
CA GLU A 37 -4.22 13.91 -19.56
C GLU A 37 -4.64 13.99 -21.02
N ASP A 38 -3.89 14.73 -21.83
CA ASP A 38 -4.11 14.86 -23.27
C ASP A 38 -3.85 13.52 -23.97
N PHE A 39 -2.74 12.84 -23.66
CA PHE A 39 -2.45 11.49 -24.17
C PHE A 39 -3.55 10.47 -23.82
N LEU A 40 -4.03 10.47 -22.58
CA LEU A 40 -5.16 9.62 -22.18
C LEU A 40 -6.48 10.02 -22.87
N SER A 41 -6.61 11.27 -23.30
CA SER A 41 -7.78 11.73 -24.05
C SER A 41 -7.74 11.29 -25.52
N GLU A 42 -6.53 11.23 -26.09
CA GLU A 42 -6.23 10.85 -27.48
C GLU A 42 -6.04 9.34 -27.69
N ASN A 43 -6.09 8.54 -26.62
CA ASN A 43 -5.85 7.09 -26.60
C ASN A 43 -4.38 6.69 -26.82
N GLU A 44 -3.46 7.55 -26.42
CA GLU A 44 -2.02 7.32 -26.47
C GLU A 44 -1.52 6.76 -25.11
N GLU A 45 -1.98 5.55 -24.75
CA GLU A 45 -1.67 4.93 -23.44
C GLU A 45 -0.16 4.84 -23.15
N ALA A 46 0.65 4.49 -24.15
CA ALA A 46 2.09 4.31 -23.98
C ALA A 46 2.81 5.64 -23.69
N ASP A 47 2.35 6.74 -24.30
CA ASP A 47 2.92 8.06 -24.04
C ASP A 47 2.46 8.60 -22.68
N ALA A 48 1.20 8.40 -22.31
CA ALA A 48 0.73 8.70 -20.95
C ALA A 48 1.51 7.93 -19.87
N ASP A 49 1.78 6.65 -20.12
CA ASP A 49 2.57 5.78 -19.24
C ASP A 49 4.01 6.31 -19.05
N ARG A 50 4.67 6.75 -20.13
CA ARG A 50 5.99 7.38 -20.09
C ARG A 50 5.99 8.68 -19.27
N VAL A 51 4.94 9.50 -19.40
CA VAL A 51 4.84 10.76 -18.66
C VAL A 51 4.60 10.51 -17.16
N ILE A 52 3.78 9.52 -16.80
CA ILE A 52 3.58 9.09 -15.40
C ILE A 52 4.90 8.68 -14.76
N LEU A 53 5.73 7.91 -15.49
CA LEU A 53 7.09 7.56 -15.04
C LEU A 53 7.95 8.80 -14.80
N SER A 54 7.84 9.81 -15.67
CA SER A 54 8.61 11.05 -15.52
C SER A 54 8.21 11.84 -14.28
N ILE A 55 6.91 11.91 -13.98
CA ILE A 55 6.38 12.49 -12.72
C ILE A 55 6.95 11.73 -11.50
N SER A 56 6.96 10.39 -11.55
CA SER A 56 7.53 9.53 -10.51
C SER A 56 9.02 9.79 -10.31
N ASN A 57 9.80 9.91 -11.39
CA ASN A 57 11.24 10.16 -11.31
C ASN A 57 11.56 11.53 -10.66
N ILE A 58 10.82 12.58 -11.02
CA ILE A 58 10.96 13.90 -10.39
C ILE A 58 10.65 13.81 -8.90
N ALA A 59 9.57 13.11 -8.53
CA ALA A 59 9.18 12.94 -7.13
C ALA A 59 10.23 12.16 -6.31
N GLN A 60 10.83 11.12 -6.88
CA GLN A 60 11.92 10.38 -6.22
C GLN A 60 13.17 11.25 -6.04
N ALA A 61 13.51 12.11 -7.01
CA ALA A 61 14.58 13.08 -6.86
C ALA A 61 14.25 14.10 -5.76
N ALA A 62 13.00 14.57 -5.70
CA ALA A 62 12.52 15.52 -4.71
C ALA A 62 12.64 14.98 -3.28
N VAL A 63 12.41 13.67 -3.07
CA VAL A 63 12.65 13.03 -1.76
C VAL A 63 14.12 13.15 -1.34
N LYS A 64 15.07 12.89 -2.25
CA LYS A 64 16.51 12.97 -1.95
C LYS A 64 16.93 14.38 -1.54
N GLU A 65 16.23 15.40 -2.04
CA GLU A 65 16.51 16.80 -1.74
C GLU A 65 15.69 17.39 -0.58
N GLY A 66 14.81 16.59 0.04
CA GLY A 66 14.02 17.01 1.21
C GLY A 66 12.72 17.76 0.88
N MET A 67 12.18 17.62 -0.34
CA MET A 67 11.00 18.36 -0.81
C MET A 67 9.69 17.56 -0.68
N GLU A 68 9.17 17.46 0.54
CA GLU A 68 7.96 16.66 0.82
C GLU A 68 6.72 17.14 0.05
N LEU A 69 6.53 18.46 -0.10
CA LEU A 69 5.37 19.01 -0.81
C LEU A 69 5.37 18.66 -2.30
N VAL A 70 6.54 18.60 -2.92
CA VAL A 70 6.70 18.15 -4.31
C VAL A 70 6.30 16.68 -4.42
N THR A 71 6.77 15.82 -3.50
CA THR A 71 6.39 14.40 -3.49
C THR A 71 4.87 14.23 -3.32
N ILE A 72 4.24 14.97 -2.41
CA ILE A 72 2.78 14.96 -2.22
C ILE A 72 2.05 15.37 -3.51
N ASN A 73 2.49 16.46 -4.15
CA ASN A 73 1.86 16.95 -5.37
C ASN A 73 1.96 15.91 -6.52
N SER A 74 3.11 15.29 -6.70
CA SER A 74 3.30 14.23 -7.69
C SER A 74 2.41 13.02 -7.45
N VAL A 75 2.25 12.58 -6.19
CA VAL A 75 1.32 11.49 -5.83
C VAL A 75 -0.12 11.84 -6.19
N LEU A 76 -0.56 13.07 -5.90
CA LEU A 76 -1.90 13.54 -6.23
C LEU A 76 -2.11 13.64 -7.75
N ALA A 77 -1.10 14.08 -8.50
CA ALA A 77 -1.10 14.10 -9.96
C ALA A 77 -1.28 12.69 -10.54
N ILE A 78 -0.48 11.71 -10.07
CA ILE A 78 -0.62 10.30 -10.48
C ILE A 78 -2.02 9.76 -10.12
N GLY A 79 -2.55 10.08 -8.93
CA GLY A 79 -3.91 9.71 -8.52
C GLY A 79 -5.01 10.32 -9.42
N LYS A 80 -4.82 11.55 -9.92
CA LYS A 80 -5.71 12.17 -10.92
C LYS A 80 -5.66 11.42 -12.24
N LEU A 81 -4.47 11.07 -12.72
CA LEU A 81 -4.28 10.31 -13.96
C LEU A 81 -4.87 8.90 -13.86
N ALA A 82 -4.75 8.25 -12.71
CA ALA A 82 -5.40 6.97 -12.42
C ALA A 82 -6.93 7.05 -12.55
N LYS A 83 -7.54 8.11 -12.02
CA LYS A 83 -9.00 8.37 -12.15
C LYS A 83 -9.43 8.52 -13.61
N ILE A 84 -8.58 9.11 -14.45
CA ILE A 84 -8.85 9.30 -15.88
C ILE A 84 -8.68 7.96 -16.63
N ALA A 85 -7.57 7.25 -16.39
CA ALA A 85 -7.30 5.94 -16.97
C ALA A 85 -8.43 4.94 -16.67
N ALA A 86 -8.89 4.89 -15.41
CA ALA A 86 -10.00 4.02 -15.02
C ALA A 86 -11.31 4.35 -15.77
N LYS A 87 -11.65 5.63 -15.93
CA LYS A 87 -12.84 6.06 -16.70
C LYS A 87 -12.75 5.69 -18.18
N LYS A 88 -11.54 5.68 -18.74
CA LYS A 88 -11.27 5.32 -20.14
C LYS A 88 -11.12 3.80 -20.36
N GLY A 89 -10.96 3.02 -19.28
CA GLY A 89 -10.76 1.59 -19.35
C GLY A 89 -9.30 1.17 -19.60
N TYR A 90 -8.34 2.07 -19.37
CA TYR A 90 -6.92 1.82 -19.58
C TYR A 90 -6.30 1.09 -18.39
N GLY A 91 -6.53 -0.23 -18.34
CA GLY A 91 -6.09 -1.07 -17.23
C GLY A 91 -4.57 -1.09 -17.05
N ALA A 92 -3.79 -1.05 -18.13
CA ALA A 92 -2.33 -1.03 -18.07
C ALA A 92 -1.80 0.24 -17.38
N VAL A 93 -2.34 1.41 -17.77
CA VAL A 93 -2.01 2.69 -17.14
C VAL A 93 -2.45 2.70 -15.67
N LEU A 94 -3.62 2.15 -15.36
CA LEU A 94 -4.07 2.04 -13.96
C LEU A 94 -3.08 1.20 -13.12
N LYS A 95 -2.64 0.05 -13.63
CA LYS A 95 -1.62 -0.80 -12.99
C LYS A 95 -0.28 -0.06 -12.81
N ARG A 96 0.15 0.73 -13.80
CA ARG A 96 1.32 1.62 -13.66
C ARG A 96 1.12 2.60 -12.51
N THR A 97 -0.01 3.31 -12.47
CA THR A 97 -0.23 4.34 -11.44
C THR A 97 -0.18 3.77 -10.03
N ILE A 98 -0.70 2.55 -9.82
CA ILE A 98 -0.58 1.83 -8.54
C ILE A 98 0.90 1.57 -8.22
N THR A 99 1.65 1.03 -9.18
CA THR A 99 3.05 0.67 -9.01
C THR A 99 3.91 1.88 -8.67
N GLU A 100 3.78 2.97 -9.43
CA GLU A 100 4.56 4.18 -9.21
C GLU A 100 4.16 4.87 -7.90
N THR A 101 2.86 4.92 -7.58
CA THR A 101 2.39 5.46 -6.31
C THR A 101 2.97 4.66 -5.14
N GLY A 102 2.93 3.32 -5.19
CA GLY A 102 3.49 2.47 -4.14
C GLY A 102 4.99 2.67 -3.93
N LYS A 103 5.77 2.72 -5.02
CA LYS A 103 7.22 3.01 -4.98
C LYS A 103 7.52 4.38 -4.37
N LEU A 104 6.74 5.40 -4.75
CA LEU A 104 6.87 6.74 -4.18
C LEU A 104 6.54 6.78 -2.70
N GLY A 105 5.55 6.00 -2.24
CA GLY A 105 5.19 5.94 -0.84
C GLY A 105 6.30 5.36 0.01
N ARG A 106 6.91 4.26 -0.46
CA ARG A 106 8.08 3.68 0.18
C ARG A 106 9.24 4.68 0.18
N THR A 107 9.51 5.31 -0.95
CA THR A 107 10.59 6.31 -1.06
C THR A 107 10.36 7.49 -0.11
N ALA A 108 9.13 8.01 -0.03
CA ALA A 108 8.74 9.05 0.91
C ALA A 108 8.98 8.59 2.36
N ALA A 109 8.62 7.35 2.69
CA ALA A 109 8.88 6.79 4.01
C ALA A 109 10.40 6.67 4.29
N GLU A 110 11.20 6.23 3.31
CA GLU A 110 12.67 6.19 3.42
C GLU A 110 13.26 7.59 3.67
N GLY A 111 12.67 8.64 3.08
CA GLY A 111 13.01 10.04 3.31
C GLY A 111 12.42 10.69 4.56
N SER A 112 11.76 9.92 5.44
CA SER A 112 11.07 10.41 6.65
C SER A 112 9.96 11.44 6.38
N PHE A 113 9.29 11.34 5.23
CA PHE A 113 8.14 12.18 4.89
C PHE A 113 6.84 11.53 5.40
N GLU A 114 6.49 11.81 6.65
CA GLU A 114 5.32 11.20 7.29
C GLU A 114 4.02 11.56 6.57
N THR A 115 3.85 12.82 6.18
CA THR A 115 2.65 13.26 5.46
C THR A 115 2.65 12.71 4.03
N GLY A 116 3.80 12.74 3.34
CA GLY A 116 3.96 12.15 2.02
C GLY A 116 3.60 10.66 1.99
N SER A 117 4.07 9.91 2.97
CA SER A 117 3.77 8.47 3.12
C SER A 117 2.28 8.21 3.35
N LYS A 118 1.64 9.00 4.23
CA LYS A 118 0.19 8.92 4.50
C LYS A 118 -0.63 9.20 3.25
N VAL A 119 -0.37 10.32 2.58
CA VAL A 119 -1.08 10.72 1.35
C VAL A 119 -0.94 9.62 0.30
N THR A 120 0.22 8.98 0.21
CA THR A 120 0.45 7.91 -0.74
C THR A 120 -0.41 6.69 -0.46
N ALA A 121 -0.38 6.15 0.76
CA ALA A 121 -1.20 4.99 1.12
C ALA A 121 -2.71 5.26 0.93
N THR A 122 -3.18 6.46 1.29
CA THR A 122 -4.58 6.87 1.04
C THR A 122 -4.89 6.97 -0.45
N THR A 123 -4.01 7.58 -1.24
CA THR A 123 -4.17 7.70 -2.69
C THR A 123 -4.20 6.32 -3.36
N MET A 124 -3.34 5.40 -2.93
CA MET A 124 -3.39 4.01 -3.39
C MET A 124 -4.76 3.39 -3.12
N MET A 125 -5.32 3.55 -1.92
CA MET A 125 -6.66 3.05 -1.60
C MET A 125 -7.75 3.69 -2.45
N GLU A 126 -7.64 4.98 -2.78
CA GLU A 126 -8.54 5.62 -3.75
C GLU A 126 -8.43 4.97 -5.14
N ILE A 127 -7.20 4.74 -5.62
CA ILE A 127 -6.94 4.10 -6.92
C ILE A 127 -7.49 2.67 -6.95
N TRP A 128 -7.26 1.89 -5.88
CA TRP A 128 -7.80 0.54 -5.74
C TRP A 128 -9.31 0.50 -5.96
N ASN A 129 -10.04 1.49 -5.42
CA ASN A 129 -11.49 1.58 -5.50
C ASN A 129 -12.02 2.03 -6.87
N LEU A 130 -11.15 2.39 -7.82
CA LEU A 130 -11.56 2.78 -9.18
C LEU A 130 -11.94 1.58 -10.05
N SER A 131 -11.48 0.38 -9.70
CA SER A 131 -11.85 -0.86 -10.38
C SER A 131 -12.27 -1.92 -9.37
N PRO A 132 -13.27 -2.75 -9.69
CA PRO A 132 -13.61 -3.89 -8.82
C PRO A 132 -12.50 -4.96 -8.85
N PRO A 133 -12.39 -5.82 -7.81
CA PRO A 133 -11.32 -6.82 -7.74
C PRO A 133 -11.33 -7.86 -8.87
N ASP A 134 -12.48 -8.22 -9.44
CA ASP A 134 -12.58 -9.15 -10.57
C ASP A 134 -11.89 -8.67 -11.86
N LYS A 135 -11.49 -7.39 -11.91
CA LYS A 135 -10.70 -6.80 -13.00
C LYS A 135 -9.20 -6.71 -12.70
N LYS A 136 -8.76 -7.11 -11.52
CA LYS A 136 -7.34 -7.12 -11.14
C LYS A 136 -6.81 -8.54 -11.17
N ASP A 137 -5.60 -8.72 -11.66
CA ASP A 137 -4.94 -10.01 -11.57
C ASP A 137 -4.40 -10.26 -10.15
N GLN A 138 -4.16 -11.52 -9.78
CA GLN A 138 -3.69 -11.89 -8.44
C GLN A 138 -2.36 -11.21 -8.09
N GLU A 139 -1.43 -11.09 -9.04
CA GLU A 139 -0.13 -10.46 -8.81
C GLU A 139 -0.30 -8.96 -8.53
N GLU A 140 -1.23 -8.28 -9.22
CA GLU A 140 -1.59 -6.88 -8.97
C GLU A 140 -2.13 -6.68 -7.54
N MET A 141 -3.01 -7.58 -7.08
CA MET A 141 -3.55 -7.50 -5.73
C MET A 141 -2.48 -7.71 -4.66
N VAL A 142 -1.60 -8.68 -4.86
CA VAL A 142 -0.48 -8.96 -3.95
C VAL A 142 0.57 -7.83 -4.00
N ALA A 143 0.84 -7.26 -5.16
CA ALA A 143 1.73 -6.09 -5.29
C ALA A 143 1.18 -4.90 -4.50
N PHE A 144 -0.14 -4.66 -4.59
CA PHE A 144 -0.79 -3.58 -3.87
C PHE A 144 -0.65 -3.71 -2.35
N SER A 145 -0.88 -4.91 -1.81
CA SER A 145 -0.70 -5.16 -0.36
C SER A 145 0.77 -5.06 0.07
N LEU A 146 1.70 -5.54 -0.76
CA LEU A 146 3.14 -5.40 -0.52
C LEU A 146 3.60 -3.94 -0.46
N PHE A 147 3.08 -3.07 -1.33
CA PHE A 147 3.40 -1.64 -1.27
C PHE A 147 2.91 -0.98 0.02
N LEU A 148 1.67 -1.27 0.45
CA LEU A 148 1.17 -0.78 1.74
C LEU A 148 2.03 -1.29 2.90
N ARG A 149 2.45 -2.56 2.84
CA ARG A 149 3.36 -3.13 3.83
C ARG A 149 4.71 -2.43 3.86
N ASP A 150 5.33 -2.21 2.71
CA ASP A 150 6.64 -1.54 2.61
C ASP A 150 6.58 -0.10 3.14
N ILE A 151 5.50 0.64 2.82
CA ILE A 151 5.26 1.99 3.35
C ILE A 151 5.20 1.94 4.89
N GLY A 152 4.34 1.07 5.42
CA GLY A 152 4.14 0.95 6.87
C GLY A 152 5.40 0.49 7.61
N ALA A 153 6.08 -0.53 7.09
CA ALA A 153 7.29 -1.06 7.71
C ALA A 153 8.43 -0.03 7.71
N THR A 154 8.61 0.69 6.60
CA THR A 154 9.60 1.77 6.53
C THR A 154 9.24 2.91 7.48
N ALA A 155 7.96 3.29 7.55
CA ALA A 155 7.49 4.30 8.48
C ALA A 155 7.78 3.93 9.95
N ALA A 156 7.55 2.67 10.33
CA ALA A 156 7.88 2.14 11.66
C ALA A 156 9.38 2.22 11.96
N VAL A 157 10.24 1.89 10.99
CA VAL A 157 11.69 2.00 11.16
C VAL A 157 12.12 3.45 11.38
N GLN A 158 11.47 4.39 10.71
CA GLN A 158 11.81 5.81 10.68
C GLN A 158 11.14 6.65 11.76
N GLY A 159 10.37 6.07 12.68
CA GLY A 159 9.77 6.82 13.77
C GLY A 159 8.39 7.42 13.47
N MET A 160 7.80 7.13 12.31
CA MET A 160 6.60 7.80 11.79
C MET A 160 5.34 6.99 12.10
N GLU A 161 4.90 7.05 13.36
CA GLU A 161 3.79 6.24 13.86
C GLU A 161 2.46 6.56 13.15
N GLU A 162 2.19 7.81 12.75
CA GLU A 162 0.95 8.13 12.05
C GLU A 162 0.93 7.55 10.63
N ALA A 163 2.08 7.53 9.94
CA ALA A 163 2.20 6.89 8.64
C ALA A 163 2.07 5.37 8.74
N LEU A 164 2.66 4.76 9.76
CA LEU A 164 2.48 3.34 10.08
C LEU A 164 1.00 3.00 10.31
N LEU A 165 0.32 3.75 11.18
CA LEU A 165 -1.11 3.57 11.46
C LEU A 165 -1.97 3.71 10.20
N ASN A 166 -1.66 4.69 9.34
CA ASN A 166 -2.39 4.87 8.09
C ASN A 166 -2.19 3.69 7.13
N ALA A 167 -0.97 3.17 7.02
CA ALA A 167 -0.67 1.99 6.20
C ALA A 167 -1.38 0.73 6.72
N ILE A 168 -1.39 0.52 8.05
CA ILE A 168 -2.14 -0.58 8.71
C ILE A 168 -3.62 -0.47 8.40
N ASN A 169 -4.22 0.72 8.58
CA ASN A 169 -5.63 0.93 8.29
C ASN A 169 -5.95 0.64 6.82
N CYS A 170 -5.12 1.12 5.88
CA CYS A 170 -5.30 0.83 4.46
C CYS A 170 -5.21 -0.68 4.16
N LEU A 171 -4.24 -1.37 4.75
CA LEU A 171 -4.03 -2.81 4.56
C LEU A 171 -5.17 -3.63 5.20
N GLY A 172 -5.65 -3.23 6.37
CA GLY A 172 -6.82 -3.81 7.03
C GLY A 172 -8.11 -3.62 6.22
N GLU A 173 -8.35 -2.42 5.69
CA GLU A 173 -9.48 -2.17 4.77
C GLU A 173 -9.39 -3.02 3.51
N LEU A 174 -8.19 -3.20 2.95
CA LEU A 174 -7.97 -4.09 1.81
C LEU A 174 -8.33 -5.54 2.17
N GLY A 175 -7.84 -6.05 3.31
CA GLY A 175 -8.13 -7.41 3.78
C GLY A 175 -9.63 -7.66 3.93
N LYS A 176 -10.36 -6.71 4.53
CA LYS A 176 -11.82 -6.77 4.66
C LYS A 176 -12.54 -6.84 3.31
N LYS A 177 -12.06 -6.10 2.30
CA LYS A 177 -12.63 -6.12 0.93
C LYS A 177 -12.38 -7.45 0.24
N LEU A 178 -11.14 -7.93 0.26
CA LEU A 178 -10.75 -9.21 -0.35
C LEU A 178 -11.54 -10.38 0.27
N ALA A 179 -11.66 -10.40 1.61
CA ALA A 179 -12.47 -11.40 2.31
C ALA A 179 -13.95 -11.30 1.93
N SER A 180 -14.48 -10.07 1.81
CA SER A 180 -15.87 -9.84 1.40
C SER A 180 -16.15 -10.35 -0.01
N ASP A 181 -15.16 -10.31 -0.89
CA ASP A 181 -15.23 -10.78 -2.28
C ASP A 181 -14.80 -12.25 -2.44
N SER A 182 -14.63 -12.97 -1.33
CA SER A 182 -14.26 -14.39 -1.30
C SER A 182 -12.90 -14.72 -1.94
N LEU A 183 -11.97 -13.76 -1.93
CA LEU A 183 -10.61 -13.90 -2.45
C LEU A 183 -9.68 -14.39 -1.34
N GLU A 184 -9.76 -15.70 -1.04
CA GLU A 184 -9.11 -16.28 0.15
C GLU A 184 -7.59 -16.18 0.13
N THR A 185 -6.95 -16.46 -1.01
CA THR A 185 -5.49 -16.39 -1.15
C THR A 185 -4.97 -14.98 -0.89
N GLU A 186 -5.61 -13.98 -1.47
CA GLU A 186 -5.24 -12.57 -1.34
C GLU A 186 -5.57 -12.05 0.08
N THR A 187 -6.63 -12.57 0.70
CA THR A 187 -6.96 -12.31 2.10
C THR A 187 -5.87 -12.83 3.03
N ILE A 188 -5.44 -14.09 2.86
CA ILE A 188 -4.34 -14.69 3.63
C ILE A 188 -3.05 -13.91 3.41
N SER A 189 -2.74 -13.53 2.17
CA SER A 189 -1.58 -12.68 1.85
C SER A 189 -1.62 -11.38 2.65
N THR A 190 -2.77 -10.72 2.72
CA THR A 190 -2.94 -9.48 3.50
C THR A 190 -2.78 -9.70 5.00
N LEU A 191 -3.30 -10.80 5.54
CA LEU A 191 -3.17 -11.17 6.95
C LEU A 191 -1.72 -11.44 7.34
N LEU A 192 -0.94 -12.11 6.48
CA LEU A 192 0.50 -12.31 6.69
C LEU A 192 1.26 -10.98 6.73
N LEU A 193 0.94 -10.06 5.81
CA LEU A 193 1.58 -8.74 5.79
C LEU A 193 1.19 -7.88 7.00
N LEU A 194 -0.04 -8.01 7.49
CA LEU A 194 -0.47 -7.40 8.76
C LEU A 194 0.31 -7.99 9.95
N GLU A 195 0.51 -9.30 10.01
CA GLU A 195 1.32 -9.97 11.03
C GLU A 195 2.78 -9.48 11.02
N GLU A 196 3.38 -9.34 9.84
CA GLU A 196 4.74 -8.79 9.68
C GLU A 196 4.85 -7.36 10.23
N ILE A 197 3.93 -6.47 9.83
CA ILE A 197 3.91 -5.08 10.31
C ILE A 197 3.62 -5.03 11.81
N GLY A 198 2.72 -5.87 12.31
CA GLY A 198 2.42 -5.97 13.74
C GLY A 198 3.65 -6.40 14.55
N THR A 199 4.39 -7.39 14.06
CA THR A 199 5.63 -7.84 14.69
C THR A 199 6.64 -6.69 14.76
N LEU A 200 6.80 -5.92 13.67
CA LEU A 200 7.65 -4.75 13.66
C LEU A 200 7.16 -3.64 14.61
N ALA A 201 5.84 -3.41 14.68
CA ALA A 201 5.25 -2.47 15.63
C ALA A 201 5.58 -2.87 17.08
N ALA A 202 5.51 -4.16 17.41
CA ALA A 202 5.92 -4.68 18.71
C ALA A 202 7.41 -4.43 19.00
N GLU A 203 8.29 -4.73 18.04
CA GLU A 203 9.72 -4.49 18.14
C GLU A 203 10.08 -3.02 18.37
N LYS A 204 9.29 -2.10 17.80
CA LYS A 204 9.44 -0.65 17.92
C LYS A 204 8.65 -0.03 19.07
N TYR A 205 7.95 -0.84 19.86
CA TYR A 205 7.11 -0.43 20.98
C TYR A 205 5.92 0.48 20.60
N TYR A 206 5.40 0.35 19.38
CA TYR A 206 4.18 1.03 18.93
C TYR A 206 2.92 0.27 19.37
N ASP A 207 2.52 0.49 20.62
CA ASP A 207 1.38 -0.17 21.26
C ASP A 207 0.05 0.11 20.52
N GLU A 208 -0.17 1.34 20.09
CA GLU A 208 -1.38 1.73 19.34
C GLU A 208 -1.40 1.07 17.94
N ALA A 209 -0.26 1.09 17.25
CA ALA A 209 -0.15 0.46 15.93
C ALA A 209 -0.39 -1.05 15.99
N LEU A 210 0.19 -1.75 16.97
CA LEU A 210 -0.05 -3.18 17.15
C LEU A 210 -1.52 -3.48 17.50
N SER A 211 -2.14 -2.65 18.34
CA SER A 211 -3.57 -2.74 18.64
C SER A 211 -4.43 -2.56 17.38
N SER A 212 -4.07 -1.62 16.50
CA SER A 212 -4.73 -1.40 15.21
C SER A 212 -4.59 -2.58 14.25
N VAL A 213 -3.40 -3.23 14.22
CA VAL A 213 -3.18 -4.47 13.47
C VAL A 213 -4.11 -5.57 13.98
N ALA A 214 -4.19 -5.77 15.30
CA ALA A 214 -5.04 -6.80 15.90
C ALA A 214 -6.52 -6.62 15.52
N LEU A 215 -7.03 -5.38 15.59
CA LEU A 215 -8.41 -5.07 15.17
C LEU A 215 -8.63 -5.31 13.67
N SER A 216 -7.66 -4.97 12.83
CA SER A 216 -7.72 -5.19 11.38
C SER A 216 -7.77 -6.68 11.02
N ILE A 217 -6.98 -7.50 11.74
CA ILE A 217 -7.00 -8.96 11.61
C ILE A 217 -8.33 -9.52 12.12
N GLU A 218 -8.83 -9.05 13.26
CA GLU A 218 -10.11 -9.49 13.83
C GLU A 218 -11.27 -9.27 12.85
N ASP A 219 -11.40 -8.05 12.31
CA ASP A 219 -12.47 -7.72 11.38
C ASP A 219 -12.39 -8.54 10.10
N THR A 220 -11.18 -8.68 9.54
CA THR A 220 -10.94 -9.48 8.34
C THR A 220 -11.29 -10.95 8.59
N GLY A 221 -10.83 -11.53 9.70
CA GLY A 221 -11.13 -12.91 10.07
C GLY A 221 -12.63 -13.15 10.32
N LYS A 222 -13.34 -12.20 10.95
CA LYS A 222 -14.82 -12.27 11.10
C LYS A 222 -15.54 -12.29 9.75
N ILE A 223 -15.06 -11.53 8.77
CA ILE A 223 -15.62 -11.55 7.41
C ILE A 223 -15.31 -12.90 6.74
N SER A 224 -14.07 -13.38 6.84
CA SER A 224 -13.63 -14.69 6.33
C SER A 224 -14.51 -15.83 6.84
N LEU A 225 -14.82 -15.86 8.14
CA LEU A 225 -15.73 -16.84 8.71
C LEU A 225 -17.14 -16.76 8.12
N LYS A 226 -17.71 -15.55 8.01
CA LYS A 226 -19.03 -15.35 7.39
C LYS A 226 -19.05 -15.81 5.93
N LYS A 227 -17.91 -15.69 5.24
CA LYS A 227 -17.72 -16.06 3.84
C LYS A 227 -17.23 -17.50 3.64
N LYS A 228 -17.01 -18.24 4.74
CA LYS A 228 -16.48 -19.62 4.79
C LYS A 228 -15.08 -19.76 4.18
N LEU A 229 -14.26 -18.72 4.31
CA LEU A 229 -12.84 -18.73 3.98
C LEU A 229 -12.07 -19.24 5.21
N LEU A 230 -12.07 -20.56 5.41
CA LEU A 230 -11.64 -21.17 6.66
C LEU A 230 -10.14 -21.01 6.89
N GLU A 231 -9.34 -21.03 5.82
CA GLU A 231 -7.89 -20.85 5.91
C GLU A 231 -7.53 -19.40 6.24
N ALA A 232 -8.25 -18.43 5.69
CA ALA A 232 -8.10 -17.03 6.09
C ALA A 232 -8.50 -16.78 7.54
N ALA A 233 -9.58 -17.43 8.01
CA ALA A 233 -9.98 -17.33 9.42
C ALA A 233 -8.94 -17.93 10.36
N LEU A 234 -8.37 -19.10 10.00
CA LEU A 234 -7.31 -19.73 10.77
C LEU A 234 -6.03 -18.88 10.78
N GLN A 235 -5.63 -18.33 9.63
CA GLN A 235 -4.50 -17.40 9.56
C GLN A 235 -4.72 -16.17 10.46
N SER A 236 -5.96 -15.68 10.56
CA SER A 236 -6.28 -14.56 11.46
C SER A 236 -6.04 -14.94 12.92
N GLN A 237 -6.44 -16.13 13.33
CA GLN A 237 -6.19 -16.64 14.68
C GLN A 237 -4.69 -16.77 14.95
N TRP A 238 -3.93 -17.41 14.05
CA TRP A 238 -2.48 -17.59 14.22
C TRP A 238 -1.74 -16.25 14.29
N ALA A 239 -2.06 -15.32 13.40
CA ALA A 239 -1.46 -14.00 13.42
C ALA A 239 -1.72 -13.29 14.77
N LEU A 240 -2.95 -13.36 15.28
CA LEU A 240 -3.27 -12.80 16.60
C LEU A 240 -2.55 -13.49 17.76
N GLU A 241 -2.37 -14.82 17.71
CA GLU A 241 -1.59 -15.58 18.69
C GLU A 241 -0.12 -15.15 18.68
N THR A 242 0.49 -15.06 17.49
CA THR A 242 1.86 -14.55 17.32
C THR A 242 1.99 -13.14 17.91
N LEU A 243 1.10 -12.22 17.52
CA LEU A 243 1.15 -10.83 17.93
C LEU A 243 0.91 -10.63 19.42
N LYS A 244 0.05 -11.45 20.05
CA LYS A 244 -0.13 -11.44 21.50
C LYS A 244 1.18 -11.78 22.22
N VAL A 245 1.84 -12.86 21.82
CA VAL A 245 3.12 -13.28 22.42
C VAL A 245 4.16 -12.16 22.26
N GLN A 246 4.28 -11.58 21.06
CA GLN A 246 5.18 -10.45 20.82
C GLN A 246 4.85 -9.25 21.72
N ALA A 247 3.57 -8.90 21.87
CA ALA A 247 3.14 -7.80 22.71
C ALA A 247 3.48 -8.02 24.20
N GLU A 248 3.29 -9.24 24.69
CA GLU A 248 3.61 -9.64 26.07
C GLU A 248 5.12 -9.63 26.32
N GLU A 249 5.91 -10.19 25.40
CA GLU A 249 7.38 -10.20 25.49
C GLU A 249 7.98 -8.79 25.51
N LYS A 250 7.37 -7.85 24.78
CA LYS A 250 7.77 -6.44 24.74
C LYS A 250 7.15 -5.61 25.87
N ALA A 251 6.35 -6.23 26.75
CA ALA A 251 5.66 -5.59 27.86
C ALA A 251 4.83 -4.35 27.42
N LEU A 252 4.16 -4.45 26.28
CA LEU A 252 3.20 -3.43 25.82
C LEU A 252 1.99 -3.40 26.74
N THR A 253 1.34 -2.25 26.84
CA THR A 253 0.27 -2.04 27.83
C THR A 253 -1.08 -2.47 27.30
N ASN A 254 -1.44 -2.04 26.10
CA ASN A 254 -2.79 -2.23 25.54
C ASN A 254 -2.84 -3.41 24.57
N ALA A 255 -1.86 -3.54 23.70
CA ALA A 255 -1.84 -4.51 22.62
C ALA A 255 -2.08 -5.96 23.07
N PRO A 256 -1.47 -6.49 24.15
CA PRO A 256 -1.74 -7.86 24.61
C PRO A 256 -3.22 -8.09 24.92
N ILE A 257 -3.89 -7.08 25.50
CA ILE A 257 -5.31 -7.12 25.88
C ILE A 257 -6.16 -7.09 24.61
N VAL A 258 -5.84 -6.21 23.67
CA VAL A 258 -6.56 -6.08 22.40
C VAL A 258 -6.43 -7.36 21.57
N THR A 259 -5.22 -7.94 21.47
CA THR A 259 -5.00 -9.21 20.77
C THR A 259 -5.75 -10.36 21.45
N GLU A 260 -5.79 -10.41 22.78
CA GLU A 260 -6.56 -11.45 23.49
C GLU A 260 -8.05 -11.33 23.19
N ILE A 261 -8.62 -10.12 23.29
CA ILE A 261 -10.04 -9.87 22.99
C ILE A 261 -10.35 -10.26 21.54
N ALA A 262 -9.47 -9.91 20.60
CA ALA A 262 -9.59 -10.29 19.20
C ALA A 262 -9.57 -11.81 19.01
N LEU A 263 -8.70 -12.54 19.72
CA LEU A 263 -8.65 -14.01 19.71
C LEU A 263 -9.92 -14.65 20.23
N GLU A 264 -10.56 -14.06 21.24
CA GLU A 264 -11.80 -14.60 21.79
C GLU A 264 -12.93 -14.66 20.75
N SER A 265 -12.88 -13.82 19.71
CA SER A 265 -13.80 -13.84 18.57
C SER A 265 -13.65 -15.08 17.68
N PHE A 266 -12.59 -15.88 17.83
CA PHE A 266 -12.24 -17.03 16.96
C PHE A 266 -12.39 -18.41 17.62
N LYS A 267 -13.08 -18.52 18.77
CA LYS A 267 -13.34 -19.80 19.46
C LYS A 267 -14.29 -20.72 18.67
N PHE A 268 -13.82 -21.34 17.58
CA PHE A 268 -14.59 -22.26 16.72
C PHE A 268 -14.02 -23.70 16.80
N PRO A 269 -14.84 -24.70 17.17
CA PRO A 269 -14.41 -26.11 17.21
C PRO A 269 -14.04 -26.71 15.84
N GLU A 270 -14.42 -26.06 14.75
CA GLU A 270 -14.30 -26.56 13.37
C GLU A 270 -12.94 -26.24 12.73
N LEU A 271 -12.10 -25.42 13.37
CA LEU A 271 -10.78 -25.04 12.89
C LEU A 271 -9.70 -25.97 13.47
N THR A 272 -9.64 -27.23 13.00
CA THR A 272 -8.53 -28.13 13.32
C THR A 272 -7.42 -28.06 12.28
N GLU A 273 -6.16 -28.15 12.72
CA GLU A 273 -4.98 -28.15 11.86
C GLU A 273 -4.97 -29.35 10.90
N THR A 274 -4.63 -29.12 9.64
CA THR A 274 -4.36 -30.16 8.65
C THR A 274 -3.09 -29.81 7.86
N THR A 275 -2.32 -30.81 7.44
CA THR A 275 -1.06 -30.65 6.68
C THR A 275 -1.25 -29.92 5.34
N GLU A 276 -2.44 -30.02 4.73
CA GLU A 276 -2.80 -29.30 3.50
C GLU A 276 -2.81 -27.77 3.69
N LYS A 277 -3.05 -27.28 4.91
CA LYS A 277 -3.08 -25.85 5.23
C LYS A 277 -1.68 -25.23 5.28
N THR A 278 -0.68 -26.00 5.73
CA THR A 278 0.73 -25.55 5.76
C THR A 278 1.33 -25.41 4.35
N GLU A 279 0.92 -26.24 3.40
CA GLU A 279 1.37 -26.15 2.00
C GLU A 279 0.83 -24.88 1.33
N LYS A 280 -0.48 -24.61 1.46
CA LYS A 280 -1.11 -23.38 0.93
C LYS A 280 -0.47 -22.11 1.50
N LEU A 281 -0.11 -22.10 2.78
CA LEU A 281 0.59 -20.96 3.38
C LEU A 281 1.95 -20.71 2.73
N GLN A 282 2.71 -21.79 2.48
CA GLN A 282 4.01 -21.71 1.83
C GLN A 282 3.87 -21.21 0.39
N GLU A 283 2.89 -21.69 -0.36
CA GLU A 283 2.60 -21.21 -1.72
C GLU A 283 2.30 -19.70 -1.75
N ILE A 284 1.58 -19.19 -0.75
CA ILE A 284 1.26 -17.76 -0.66
C ILE A 284 2.49 -16.93 -0.36
N LYS A 285 3.39 -17.41 0.51
CA LYS A 285 4.68 -16.75 0.76
C LYS A 285 5.55 -16.75 -0.49
N GLU A 286 5.61 -17.86 -1.23
CA GLU A 286 6.33 -17.95 -2.50
C GLU A 286 5.73 -17.00 -3.56
N LEU A 287 4.41 -16.86 -3.60
CA LEU A 287 3.74 -15.88 -4.45
C LEU A 287 4.14 -14.44 -4.06
N GLN A 288 4.13 -14.11 -2.77
CA GLN A 288 4.58 -12.80 -2.29
C GLN A 288 6.03 -12.54 -2.66
N GLU A 289 6.93 -13.49 -2.45
CA GLU A 289 8.35 -13.38 -2.82
C GLU A 289 8.52 -13.19 -4.33
N LYS A 290 7.81 -13.98 -5.14
CA LYS A 290 7.81 -13.86 -6.61
C LYS A 290 7.34 -12.48 -7.02
N VAL A 291 6.20 -12.01 -6.52
CA VAL A 291 5.67 -10.69 -6.86
C VAL A 291 6.64 -9.59 -6.42
N TYR A 292 7.15 -9.68 -5.19
CA TYR A 292 8.10 -8.72 -4.62
C TYR A 292 9.38 -8.60 -5.46
N SER A 293 9.90 -9.71 -5.99
CA SER A 293 11.08 -9.70 -6.86
C SER A 293 10.91 -8.94 -8.18
N ASN A 294 9.66 -8.65 -8.57
CA ASN A 294 9.31 -7.92 -9.79
C ASN A 294 8.89 -6.46 -9.53
N LEU A 295 8.86 -6.00 -8.27
CA LEU A 295 8.54 -4.61 -7.90
C LEU A 295 9.80 -3.74 -7.99
#